data_AF-A0A832DX33-F1
#
_entry.id   AF-A0A832DX33-F1
#
_cell.length_a   1.000
_cell.length_b   1.000
_cell.length_c   1.000
_cell.angle_alpha   90.00
_cell.angle_beta   90.00
_cell.angle_gamma   90.00
#
_symmetry.space_group_name_H-M   'P 1'
#
loop_
_entity.id
_entity.type
_entity.pdbx_description
1 polymer ?
#
loop_
_entity_poly.entity_id
_entity_poly.type
_entity_poly.pdbx_seq_one_letter_code
_entity_poly.pdbx_strand_id
1 'polypeptide(L)'
;MTATIHTGLTKAERGDVAEELTKVLADSFAVYLKTHGYHWNVRGPEFFSFHNLLEQQYTDMWNALDDIAERIRALGVLAPQSYPAFGNLTSIKDGDPEKEATAMLKELMQDHETLIATARKALDVASDAGDEASADLMTQRLAAHEKFAWMLRSTLGGR
;
A
#
# COMPACT_ATOMS: atom_id res chain seq x y z
N MET A 1 5.32 18.72 30.14
CA MET A 1 4.12 17.84 30.16
C MET A 1 3.96 17.28 28.77
N THR A 2 3.98 15.96 28.59
CA THR A 2 3.64 15.34 27.30
C THR A 2 2.14 15.49 27.07
N ALA A 3 1.76 16.07 25.93
CA ALA A 3 0.35 16.11 25.54
C ALA A 3 -0.19 14.67 25.47
N THR A 4 -1.34 14.44 26.12
CA THR A 4 -1.99 13.12 26.16
C THR A 4 -3.07 13.07 25.09
N ILE A 5 -3.20 11.94 24.39
CA ILE A 5 -4.17 11.77 23.30
C ILE A 5 -5.54 11.43 23.90
N HIS A 6 -6.55 12.25 23.60
CA HIS A 6 -7.93 12.11 24.06
C HIS A 6 -8.92 12.13 22.88
N THR A 7 -8.81 11.16 21.98
CA THR A 7 -9.63 11.05 20.76
C THR A 7 -10.81 10.08 20.88
N GLY A 8 -11.06 9.54 22.08
CA GLY A 8 -12.09 8.53 22.33
C GLY A 8 -11.58 7.08 22.30
N LEU A 9 -10.36 6.85 21.80
CA LEU A 9 -9.72 5.53 21.76
C LEU A 9 -8.73 5.34 22.92
N THR A 10 -8.72 4.16 23.51
CA THR A 10 -7.73 3.74 24.50
C THR A 10 -6.34 3.62 23.88
N LYS A 11 -5.30 3.55 24.73
CA LYS A 11 -3.93 3.35 24.26
C LYS A 11 -3.75 2.00 23.55
N ALA A 12 -4.46 0.96 24.01
CA ALA A 12 -4.39 -0.38 23.43
C ALA A 12 -4.99 -0.38 22.02
N GLU A 13 -6.23 0.10 21.87
CA GLU A 13 -6.91 0.21 20.56
C GLU A 13 -6.08 1.00 19.55
N ARG A 14 -5.54 2.16 19.95
CA ARG A 14 -4.65 2.94 19.06
C ARG A 14 -3.39 2.18 18.67
N GLY A 15 -2.85 1.37 19.57
CA GLY A 15 -1.66 0.54 19.32
C GLY A 15 -1.95 -0.55 18.31
N ASP A 16 -3.04 -1.29 18.50
CA ASP A 16 -3.44 -2.41 17.65
C ASP A 16 -3.75 -1.92 16.22
N VAL A 17 -4.50 -0.82 16.09
CA VAL A 17 -4.79 -0.19 14.78
C VAL A 17 -3.50 0.29 14.11
N ALA A 18 -2.63 0.99 14.85
CA ALA A 18 -1.38 1.49 14.30
C ALA A 18 -0.42 0.37 13.85
N GLU A 19 -0.43 -0.79 14.52
CA GLU A 19 0.37 -1.94 14.11
C GLU A 19 -0.05 -2.45 12.73
N GLU A 20 -1.35 -2.60 12.47
CA GLU A 20 -1.83 -3.07 11.17
C GLU A 20 -1.64 -2.01 10.08
N LEU A 21 -1.89 -0.72 10.37
CA LEU A 21 -1.57 0.36 9.44
C LEU A 21 -0.08 0.41 9.08
N THR A 22 0.81 0.08 10.03
CA THR A 22 2.26 0.03 9.81
C THR A 22 2.64 -1.07 8.81
N LYS A 23 1.92 -2.21 8.81
CA LYS A 23 2.08 -3.28 7.80
C LYS A 23 1.58 -2.80 6.43
N VAL A 24 0.43 -2.12 6.38
CA VAL A 24 -0.11 -1.52 5.15
C VAL A 24 0.88 -0.50 4.56
N LEU A 25 1.48 0.36 5.39
CA LEU A 25 2.49 1.32 4.94
C LEU A 25 3.71 0.63 4.34
N ALA A 26 4.19 -0.45 4.96
CA ALA A 26 5.34 -1.22 4.48
C ALA A 26 5.07 -1.91 3.13
N ASP A 27 3.93 -2.59 3.00
CA ASP A 27 3.50 -3.20 1.75
C ASP A 27 3.30 -2.12 0.68
N SER A 28 2.65 -0.99 1.02
CA SER A 28 2.43 0.12 0.08
C SER A 28 3.74 0.73 -0.42
N PHE A 29 4.75 0.90 0.43
CA PHE A 29 6.06 1.41 0.02
C PHE A 29 6.77 0.44 -0.91
N ALA A 30 6.68 -0.86 -0.64
CA ALA A 30 7.29 -1.91 -1.45
C ALA A 30 6.65 -2.00 -2.84
N VAL A 31 5.31 -1.98 -2.92
CA VAL A 31 4.59 -1.95 -4.21
C VAL A 31 4.89 -0.65 -4.96
N TYR A 32 4.92 0.50 -4.27
CA TYR A 32 5.27 1.79 -4.89
C TYR A 32 6.64 1.72 -5.55
N LEU A 33 7.66 1.29 -4.79
CA LEU A 33 9.03 1.22 -5.27
C LEU A 33 9.16 0.27 -6.46
N LYS A 34 8.51 -0.90 -6.40
CA LYS A 34 8.47 -1.87 -7.50
C LYS A 34 7.80 -1.29 -8.74
N THR A 35 6.62 -0.69 -8.60
CA THR A 35 5.88 -0.07 -9.71
C THR A 35 6.69 1.04 -10.37
N HIS A 36 7.34 1.90 -9.59
CA HIS A 36 8.20 2.97 -10.10
C HIS A 36 9.44 2.39 -10.82
N GLY A 37 10.05 1.35 -10.26
CA GLY A 37 11.14 0.61 -10.89
C GLY A 37 10.73 -0.02 -12.23
N TYR A 38 9.55 -0.64 -12.31
CA TYR A 38 9.03 -1.20 -13.56
C TYR A 38 8.64 -0.11 -14.56
N HIS A 39 8.14 1.04 -14.12
CA HIS A 39 7.89 2.19 -14.98
C HIS A 39 9.16 2.63 -15.73
N TRP A 40 10.32 2.67 -15.07
CA TRP A 40 11.59 3.02 -15.72
C TRP A 40 12.09 1.94 -16.68
N ASN A 41 11.87 0.67 -16.35
CA ASN A 41 12.55 -0.45 -17.00
C ASN A 41 11.70 -1.24 -17.99
N VAL A 42 10.39 -0.98 -18.08
CA VAL A 42 9.49 -1.67 -19.03
C VAL A 42 9.95 -1.44 -20.48
N ARG A 43 9.86 -2.49 -21.31
CA ARG A 43 10.33 -2.51 -22.69
C ARG A 43 9.31 -3.24 -23.57
N GLY A 44 9.38 -3.05 -24.89
CA GLY A 44 8.55 -3.76 -25.87
C GLY A 44 7.58 -2.87 -26.63
N PRO A 45 6.78 -3.46 -27.56
CA PRO A 45 5.85 -2.72 -28.42
C PRO A 45 4.81 -1.88 -27.66
N GLU A 46 4.43 -2.32 -26.46
CA GLU A 46 3.44 -1.69 -25.59
C GLU A 46 4.05 -0.66 -24.62
N PHE A 47 5.34 -0.34 -24.77
CA PHE A 47 6.11 0.51 -23.85
C PHE A 47 5.33 1.73 -23.38
N PHE A 48 4.81 2.53 -24.32
CA PHE A 48 4.12 3.77 -23.99
C PHE A 48 2.89 3.53 -23.10
N SER A 49 2.07 2.53 -23.42
CA SER A 49 0.86 2.22 -22.65
C SER A 49 1.19 1.73 -21.24
N PHE A 50 2.18 0.85 -21.10
CA PHE A 50 2.57 0.33 -19.78
C PHE A 50 3.30 1.38 -18.95
N HIS A 51 4.17 2.18 -19.56
CA HIS A 51 4.89 3.26 -18.89
C HIS A 51 3.92 4.26 -18.23
N ASN A 52 2.88 4.69 -18.96
CA ASN A 52 1.85 5.59 -18.43
C ASN A 52 0.93 4.91 -17.39
N LEU A 53 0.58 3.63 -17.60
CA LEU A 53 -0.22 2.86 -16.63
C LEU A 53 0.51 2.74 -15.27
N LEU A 54 1.82 2.46 -15.31
CA LEU A 54 2.64 2.33 -14.12
C LEU A 54 2.87 3.70 -13.45
N GLU A 55 2.98 4.79 -14.23
CA GLU A 55 3.05 6.16 -13.71
C GLU A 55 1.82 6.57 -12.92
N GLN A 56 0.64 6.27 -13.47
CA GLN A 56 -0.62 6.51 -12.77
C GLN A 56 -0.66 5.79 -11.43
N GLN A 57 -0.21 4.53 -11.39
CA GLN A 57 -0.21 3.72 -10.18
C GLN A 57 0.78 4.22 -9.13
N TYR A 58 2.07 4.41 -9.48
CA TYR A 58 3.03 4.85 -8.47
C TYR A 58 2.72 6.25 -7.94
N THR A 59 2.11 7.13 -8.75
CA THR A 59 1.75 8.49 -8.33
C THR A 59 0.63 8.48 -7.29
N ASP A 60 -0.41 7.67 -7.48
CA ASP A 60 -1.45 7.46 -6.47
C ASP A 60 -0.85 6.91 -5.16
N MET A 61 -0.01 5.89 -5.28
CA MET A 61 0.61 5.26 -4.14
C MET A 61 1.53 6.21 -3.39
N TRP A 62 2.32 7.02 -4.09
CA TRP A 62 3.20 8.01 -3.48
C TRP A 62 2.46 8.97 -2.55
N ASN A 63 1.32 9.49 -3.00
CA ASN A 63 0.50 10.39 -2.18
C ASN A 63 -0.09 9.66 -0.97
N ALA A 64 -0.53 8.41 -1.16
CA ALA A 64 -1.13 7.61 -0.10
C ALA A 64 -0.17 7.23 1.04
N LEU A 65 1.14 7.18 0.78
CA LEU A 65 2.14 6.87 1.80
C LEU A 65 2.08 7.88 2.95
N ASP A 66 1.88 9.15 2.63
CA ASP A 66 1.82 10.24 3.61
C ASP A 66 0.56 10.10 4.49
N ASP A 67 -0.61 9.94 3.86
CA ASP A 67 -1.88 9.76 4.58
C ASP A 67 -1.82 8.59 5.58
N ILE A 68 -1.23 7.46 5.19
CA ILE A 68 -1.09 6.28 6.06
C ILE A 68 -0.09 6.56 7.19
N ALA A 69 1.07 7.15 6.87
CA ALA A 69 2.10 7.46 7.86
C ALA A 69 1.62 8.49 8.90
N GLU A 70 0.96 9.57 8.44
CA GLU A 70 0.38 10.57 9.30
C GLU A 70 -0.76 10.01 10.16
N ARG A 71 -1.56 9.06 9.62
CA ARG A 71 -2.57 8.37 10.43
C ARG A 71 -1.95 7.57 11.58
N ILE A 72 -0.86 6.84 11.33
CA ILE A 72 -0.09 6.13 12.38
C ILE A 72 0.40 7.14 13.44
N ARG A 73 0.91 8.30 13.02
CA ARG A 73 1.35 9.37 13.94
C ARG A 73 0.20 9.97 14.74
N ALA A 74 -0.98 10.16 14.14
CA ALA A 74 -2.19 10.64 14.80
C ALA A 74 -2.66 9.68 15.90
N LEU A 75 -2.43 8.37 15.73
CA LEU A 75 -2.65 7.35 16.75
C LEU A 75 -1.56 7.33 17.83
N GLY A 76 -0.57 8.21 17.78
CA GLY A 76 0.49 8.35 18.78
C GLY A 76 1.62 7.33 18.67
N VAL A 77 1.67 6.56 17.58
CA VAL A 77 2.73 5.58 17.29
C VAL A 77 3.69 6.16 16.26
N LEU A 78 4.99 5.87 16.37
CA LEU A 78 5.98 6.36 15.40
C LEU A 78 5.86 5.55 14.11
N ALA A 79 5.73 6.25 12.97
CA ALA A 79 5.76 5.60 11.68
C ALA A 79 7.18 5.09 11.37
N PRO A 80 7.34 3.91 10.75
CA PRO A 80 8.62 3.43 10.26
C PRO A 80 9.19 4.36 9.17
N GLN A 81 10.52 4.49 9.11
CA GLN A 81 11.20 5.46 8.23
C GLN A 81 12.51 4.94 7.62
N SER A 82 12.68 3.63 7.49
CA SER A 82 13.91 3.05 6.93
C SER A 82 13.66 1.76 6.15
N TYR A 83 14.53 1.44 5.20
CA TYR A 83 14.42 0.19 4.44
C TYR A 83 14.39 -1.05 5.34
N PRO A 84 15.24 -1.20 6.39
CA PRO A 84 15.13 -2.35 7.28
C PRO A 84 13.83 -2.36 8.09
N ALA A 85 13.31 -1.19 8.48
CA ALA A 85 12.04 -1.12 9.20
C ALA A 85 10.88 -1.62 8.34
N PHE A 86 10.82 -1.18 7.08
CA PHE A 86 9.82 -1.67 6.12
C PHE A 86 10.05 -3.13 5.73
N GLY A 87 11.30 -3.52 5.47
CA GLY A 87 11.68 -4.87 5.05
C GLY A 87 11.29 -5.96 6.06
N ASN A 88 11.27 -5.64 7.36
CA ASN A 88 10.84 -6.56 8.41
C ASN A 88 9.31 -6.72 8.52
N LEU A 89 8.55 -5.85 7.86
CA LEU A 89 7.09 -5.77 7.96
C LEU A 89 6.39 -6.19 6.66
N THR A 90 6.99 -5.87 5.52
CA THR A 90 6.40 -6.12 4.20
C THR A 90 6.37 -7.60 3.86
N SER A 91 5.27 -8.01 3.22
CA SER A 91 5.10 -9.32 2.60
C SER A 91 5.43 -9.30 1.10
N ILE A 92 5.65 -8.11 0.54
CA ILE A 92 5.96 -7.88 -0.87
C ILE A 92 7.45 -8.10 -1.11
N LYS A 93 7.77 -8.96 -2.08
CA LYS A 93 9.15 -9.21 -2.50
C LYS A 93 9.66 -8.11 -3.43
N ASP A 94 10.97 -7.93 -3.51
CA ASP A 94 11.57 -7.04 -4.50
C ASP A 94 11.24 -7.47 -5.94
N GLY A 95 11.21 -6.49 -6.84
CA GLY A 95 11.02 -6.73 -8.27
C GLY A 95 12.33 -7.05 -8.99
N ASP A 96 12.22 -7.55 -10.22
CA ASP A 96 13.36 -7.83 -11.10
C ASP A 96 13.21 -7.04 -12.42
N PRO A 97 14.09 -6.06 -12.70
CA PRO A 97 13.97 -5.20 -13.88
C PRO A 97 14.29 -5.92 -15.19
N GLU A 98 14.83 -7.15 -15.16
CA GLU A 98 15.12 -7.95 -16.36
C GLU A 98 13.92 -8.80 -16.81
N LYS A 99 12.79 -8.74 -16.11
CA LYS A 99 11.56 -9.43 -16.51
C LYS A 99 10.93 -8.81 -17.75
N GLU A 100 10.29 -9.66 -18.54
CA GLU A 100 9.41 -9.20 -19.62
C GLU A 100 8.21 -8.42 -19.08
N ALA A 101 7.70 -7.47 -19.87
CA ALA A 101 6.66 -6.54 -19.43
C ALA A 101 5.41 -7.23 -18.85
N THR A 102 4.94 -8.30 -19.48
CA THR A 102 3.76 -9.05 -18.99
C THR A 102 4.03 -9.76 -17.66
N ALA A 103 5.27 -10.18 -17.40
CA ALA A 103 5.65 -10.75 -16.12
C ALA A 103 5.71 -9.68 -15.02
N MET A 104 6.22 -8.49 -15.33
CA MET A 104 6.19 -7.33 -14.42
C MET A 104 4.75 -7.00 -13.99
N LEU A 105 3.82 -6.89 -14.96
CA LEU A 105 2.41 -6.58 -14.67
C LEU A 105 1.72 -7.67 -13.86
N LYS A 106 2.06 -8.95 -14.12
CA LYS A 106 1.50 -10.08 -13.37
C LYS A 106 1.95 -10.06 -11.91
N GLU A 107 3.21 -9.71 -11.64
CA GLU A 107 3.69 -9.56 -10.27
C GLU A 107 3.00 -8.40 -9.57
N LEU A 108 2.89 -7.23 -10.21
CA LEU A 108 2.17 -6.10 -9.61
C LEU A 108 0.70 -6.42 -9.32
N MET A 109 0.04 -7.19 -10.18
CA MET A 109 -1.33 -7.65 -9.93
C MET A 109 -1.42 -8.47 -8.64
N GLN A 110 -0.50 -9.42 -8.45
CA GLN A 110 -0.43 -10.26 -7.24
C GLN A 110 -0.02 -9.47 -6.00
N ASP A 111 0.86 -8.49 -6.16
CA ASP A 111 1.29 -7.61 -5.07
C ASP A 111 0.13 -6.71 -4.61
N HIS A 112 -0.68 -6.18 -5.53
CA HIS A 112 -1.91 -5.47 -5.18
C HIS A 112 -2.90 -6.37 -4.44
N GLU A 113 -3.08 -7.62 -4.86
CA GLU A 113 -3.94 -8.59 -4.16
C GLU A 113 -3.43 -8.88 -2.74
N THR A 114 -2.11 -8.97 -2.56
CA THR A 114 -1.48 -9.13 -1.24
C THR A 114 -1.73 -7.90 -0.36
N LEU A 115 -1.48 -6.69 -0.88
CA LEU A 115 -1.71 -5.44 -0.17
C LEU A 115 -3.20 -5.23 0.15
N ILE A 116 -4.12 -5.66 -0.73
CA ILE A 116 -5.57 -5.67 -0.45
C ILE A 116 -5.86 -6.54 0.77
N ALA A 117 -5.27 -7.73 0.89
CA ALA A 117 -5.46 -8.58 2.05
C ALA A 117 -4.93 -7.93 3.35
N THR A 118 -3.76 -7.29 3.29
CA THR A 118 -3.21 -6.52 4.42
C THR A 118 -4.12 -5.36 4.82
N ALA A 119 -4.63 -4.60 3.84
CA ALA A 119 -5.53 -3.47 4.10
C ALA A 119 -6.90 -3.91 4.63
N ARG A 120 -7.44 -5.07 4.21
CA ARG A 120 -8.66 -5.65 4.79
C ARG A 120 -8.49 -5.96 6.28
N LYS A 121 -7.36 -6.54 6.65
CA LYS A 121 -7.07 -6.80 8.06
C LYS A 121 -6.97 -5.52 8.89
N ALA A 122 -6.31 -4.48 8.36
CA ALA A 122 -6.24 -3.18 9.02
C ALA A 122 -7.62 -2.50 9.14
N LEU A 123 -8.47 -2.63 8.12
CA LEU A 123 -9.85 -2.18 8.14
C LEU A 123 -10.67 -2.86 9.23
N ASP A 124 -10.57 -4.19 9.35
CA ASP A 124 -11.30 -4.96 10.37
C ASP A 124 -10.89 -4.50 11.78
N VAL A 125 -9.59 -4.40 12.06
CA VAL A 125 -9.08 -3.95 13.37
C VAL A 125 -9.47 -2.51 13.68
N ALA A 126 -9.43 -1.61 12.69
CA ALA A 126 -9.89 -0.24 12.86
C ALA A 126 -11.40 -0.17 13.16
N SER A 127 -12.21 -0.99 12.47
CA SER A 127 -13.66 -1.03 12.66
C SER A 127 -14.03 -1.59 14.04
N ASP A 128 -13.37 -2.66 14.48
CA ASP A 128 -13.59 -3.27 15.80
C ASP A 128 -13.21 -2.33 16.95
N ALA A 129 -12.19 -1.48 16.74
CA ALA A 129 -11.77 -0.45 17.69
C ALA A 129 -12.67 0.81 17.68
N GLY A 130 -13.59 0.94 16.72
CA GLY A 130 -14.36 2.17 16.53
C GLY A 130 -13.49 3.35 16.08
N ASP A 131 -12.44 3.10 15.28
CA ASP A 131 -11.63 4.14 14.64
C ASP A 131 -12.10 4.37 13.19
N GLU A 132 -13.17 5.15 13.03
CA GLU A 132 -13.78 5.39 11.72
C GLU A 132 -12.84 6.12 10.76
N ALA A 133 -11.91 6.93 11.26
CA ALA A 133 -10.95 7.64 10.43
C ALA A 133 -9.94 6.68 9.79
N SER A 134 -9.43 5.70 10.55
CA SER A 134 -8.56 4.66 10.00
C SER A 134 -9.34 3.70 9.10
N ALA A 135 -10.57 3.35 9.46
CA ALA A 135 -11.43 2.49 8.64
C ALA A 135 -11.78 3.14 7.29
N ASP A 136 -12.11 4.43 7.27
CA ASP A 136 -12.38 5.19 6.05
C ASP A 136 -11.14 5.24 5.15
N LEU A 137 -9.97 5.57 5.71
CA LEU A 137 -8.72 5.58 4.95
C LEU A 137 -8.44 4.21 4.32
N MET A 138 -8.56 3.11 5.08
CA MET A 138 -8.37 1.75 4.54
C MET A 138 -9.40 1.39 3.48
N THR A 139 -10.65 1.84 3.62
CA THR A 139 -11.70 1.64 2.60
C THR A 139 -11.33 2.33 1.28
N GLN A 140 -10.83 3.57 1.34
CA GLN A 140 -10.37 4.29 0.15
C GLN A 140 -9.16 3.60 -0.50
N ARG A 141 -8.20 3.14 0.31
CA ARG A 141 -7.02 2.41 -0.18
C ARG A 141 -7.40 1.07 -0.82
N LEU A 142 -8.35 0.33 -0.24
CA LEU A 142 -8.87 -0.90 -0.83
C LEU A 142 -9.46 -0.66 -2.22
N ALA A 143 -10.32 0.35 -2.36
CA ALA A 143 -10.93 0.68 -3.65
C ALA A 143 -9.87 1.03 -4.71
N ALA A 144 -8.83 1.78 -4.33
CA ALA A 144 -7.72 2.12 -5.23
C ALA A 144 -6.94 0.87 -5.69
N HIS A 145 -6.55 0.00 -4.75
CA HIS A 145 -5.77 -1.20 -5.08
C HIS A 145 -6.60 -2.25 -5.85
N GLU A 146 -7.89 -2.41 -5.55
CA GLU A 146 -8.79 -3.28 -6.32
C GLU A 146 -8.93 -2.79 -7.77
N LYS A 147 -9.02 -1.47 -7.97
CA LYS A 147 -9.03 -0.86 -9.30
C LYS A 147 -7.73 -1.12 -10.05
N PHE A 148 -6.57 -0.97 -9.42
CA PHE A 148 -5.28 -1.25 -10.06
C PHE A 148 -5.10 -2.73 -10.39
N ALA A 149 -5.47 -3.64 -9.47
CA ALA A 149 -5.47 -5.07 -9.73
C ALA A 149 -6.37 -5.43 -10.92
N TRP A 150 -7.56 -4.82 -11.02
CA TRP A 150 -8.45 -4.97 -12.18
C TRP A 150 -7.82 -4.46 -13.49
N MET A 151 -7.23 -3.26 -13.48
CA MET A 151 -6.59 -2.69 -14.67
C MET A 151 -5.45 -3.58 -15.16
N LEU A 152 -4.59 -4.07 -14.26
CA LEU A 152 -3.50 -4.99 -14.59
C LEU A 152 -4.03 -6.32 -15.12
N ARG A 153 -5.01 -6.92 -14.45
CA ARG A 153 -5.66 -8.16 -14.89
C ARG A 153 -6.29 -8.02 -16.28
N SER A 154 -6.99 -6.92 -16.54
CA SER A 154 -7.59 -6.62 -17.85
C SER A 154 -6.52 -6.41 -18.92
N THR A 155 -5.42 -5.75 -18.57
CA THR A 155 -4.26 -5.56 -19.46
C THR A 155 -3.62 -6.89 -19.86
N LEU A 156 -3.63 -7.87 -18.95
CA LEU A 156 -3.15 -9.23 -19.19
C LEU A 156 -4.18 -10.15 -19.88
N GLY A 157 -5.36 -9.63 -20.25
CA GLY A 157 -6.44 -10.39 -20.89
C GLY A 157 -7.26 -11.27 -19.94
N GLY A 158 -7.12 -11.08 -18.62
CA GLY A 158 -7.96 -11.72 -17.61
C GLY A 158 -9.28 -11.00 -17.36
N ARG A 159 -10.19 -11.65 -16.63
CA ARG A 159 -11.48 -11.08 -16.18
C ARG A 159 -11.46 -10.79 -14.69
#